data_AF-A0A382ZKR4-F1
#
_entry.id   AF-A0A382ZKR4-F1
#
_cell.length_a   1.000
_cell.length_b   1.000
_cell.length_c   1.000
_cell.angle_alpha   90.00
_cell.angle_beta   90.00
_cell.angle_gamma   90.00
#
_symmetry.space_group_name_H-M   'P 1'
#
loop_
_entity.id
_entity.type
_entity.pdbx_description
1 polymer ?
#
loop_
_entity_poly.entity_id
_entity_poly.type
_entity_poly.pdbx_seq_one_letter_code
_entity_poly.pdbx_strand_id
1 'polypeptide(L)'
;MLASFSANALLEVNIIKSKEDSFPIVIAPFEMIGNFQEDVDLAKIIRENLNRSGQFDAKSTNQLTTSPIDFDFYLKHKKDAIVFGKIRQKSSNINHAEIYIYDVLTQKPLYVKKLAFTNGALRRTAHALSDVIYYALLGQKGSFNTKLSFVTVSNSNNNDKRIYRLIISDWDGMNEQIIIKDDDPILSPAWSSDQRKIAYVS
;
A
#
# COMPACT_ATOMS: atom_id res chain seq x y z
N MET A 1 24.03 -36.19 3.07
CA MET A 1 22.75 -35.84 3.72
C MET A 1 22.35 -34.47 3.16
N LEU A 2 21.42 -34.42 2.21
CA LEU A 2 20.99 -33.17 1.57
C LEU A 2 19.78 -32.64 2.33
N ALA A 3 19.94 -31.52 3.03
CA ALA A 3 18.85 -30.83 3.69
C ALA A 3 18.03 -30.07 2.63
N SER A 4 16.75 -30.43 2.51
CA SER A 4 15.79 -29.69 1.67
C SER A 4 15.25 -28.52 2.48
N PHE A 5 15.48 -27.29 2.04
CA PHE A 5 14.88 -26.11 2.65
C PHE A 5 13.48 -25.91 2.07
N SER A 6 12.47 -25.77 2.94
CA SER A 6 11.13 -25.36 2.55
C SER A 6 11.18 -23.94 1.98
N ALA A 7 11.02 -23.80 0.67
CA ALA A 7 10.81 -22.50 0.05
C ALA A 7 9.39 -22.02 0.36
N ASN A 8 9.26 -21.05 1.27
CA ASN A 8 8.03 -20.30 1.43
C ASN A 8 8.01 -19.23 0.34
N ALA A 9 7.18 -19.42 -0.69
CA ALA A 9 6.96 -18.40 -1.71
C ALA A 9 6.01 -17.33 -1.15
N LEU A 10 6.59 -16.32 -0.50
CA LEU A 10 5.90 -15.07 -0.23
C LEU A 10 5.81 -14.28 -1.55
N LEU A 11 4.63 -13.79 -1.92
CA LEU A 11 4.50 -12.92 -3.09
C LEU A 11 5.23 -11.60 -2.84
N GLU A 12 6.39 -11.41 -3.45
CA GLU A 12 7.15 -10.16 -3.41
C GLU A 12 7.11 -9.48 -4.79
N VAL A 13 6.50 -8.30 -4.86
CA VAL A 13 6.40 -7.51 -6.09
C VAL A 13 7.65 -6.64 -6.23
N ASN A 14 8.57 -7.03 -7.12
CA ASN A 14 9.81 -6.29 -7.43
C ASN A 14 9.69 -5.57 -8.77
N ILE A 15 10.05 -4.28 -8.81
CA ILE A 15 10.03 -3.45 -10.03
C ILE A 15 11.46 -3.14 -10.47
N ILE A 16 11.71 -3.36 -11.76
CA ILE A 16 12.97 -3.00 -12.42
C ILE A 16 12.66 -1.83 -13.38
N LYS A 17 12.75 -0.58 -12.89
CA LYS A 17 12.66 0.62 -13.73
C LYS A 17 13.80 1.58 -13.40
N SER A 18 14.35 2.24 -14.41
CA SER A 18 15.41 3.26 -14.28
C SER A 18 14.93 4.45 -13.45
N LYS A 19 15.77 4.87 -12.48
CA LYS A 19 15.45 5.91 -11.50
C LYS A 19 15.22 7.31 -12.11
N GLU A 20 15.72 7.55 -13.33
CA GLU A 20 15.68 8.87 -13.99
C GLU A 20 14.27 9.32 -14.43
N ASP A 21 13.32 8.39 -14.62
CA ASP A 21 11.94 8.71 -15.05
C ASP A 21 10.91 8.71 -13.91
N SER A 22 11.37 8.81 -12.65
CA SER A 22 10.50 8.68 -11.47
C SER A 22 10.28 10.02 -10.77
N PHE A 23 9.03 10.32 -10.40
CA PHE A 23 8.64 11.57 -9.75
C PHE A 23 9.21 11.63 -8.31
N PRO A 24 10.13 12.57 -8.00
CA PRO A 24 10.80 12.63 -6.71
C PRO A 24 9.88 13.25 -5.65
N ILE A 25 9.46 12.45 -4.68
CA ILE A 25 8.49 12.85 -3.64
C ILE A 25 8.98 12.48 -2.24
N VAL A 26 8.62 13.30 -1.26
CA VAL A 26 8.82 13.01 0.16
C VAL A 26 7.48 12.67 0.81
N ILE A 27 7.42 11.53 1.50
CA ILE A 27 6.32 11.14 2.37
C ILE A 27 6.83 11.21 3.81
N ALA A 28 6.46 12.26 4.53
CA ALA A 28 6.83 12.42 5.94
C ALA A 28 5.96 11.52 6.83
N PRO A 29 6.44 11.18 8.04
CA PRO A 29 5.62 10.50 9.04
C PRO A 29 4.34 11.28 9.34
N PHE A 30 3.25 10.56 9.58
CA PHE A 30 1.98 11.16 9.98
C PHE A 30 1.98 11.37 11.50
N GLU A 31 1.52 12.53 11.95
CA GLU A 31 1.35 12.81 13.37
C GLU A 31 0.16 11.99 13.92
N MET A 32 0.41 11.11 14.90
CA MET A 32 -0.62 10.27 15.51
C MET A 32 -1.13 10.93 16.79
N ILE A 33 -2.39 11.35 16.81
CA ILE A 33 -3.03 12.07 17.93
C ILE A 33 -4.18 11.24 18.51
N GLY A 34 -3.96 10.59 19.65
CA GLY A 34 -4.92 9.68 20.28
C GLY A 34 -4.25 8.39 20.73
N ASN A 35 -5.06 7.43 21.17
CA ASN A 35 -4.58 6.11 21.55
C ASN A 35 -4.78 5.11 20.41
N PHE A 36 -3.73 4.90 19.63
CA PHE A 36 -3.70 3.93 18.54
C PHE A 36 -3.01 2.66 19.02
N GLN A 37 -3.70 1.53 18.96
CA GLN A 37 -3.15 0.21 19.30
C GLN A 37 -2.53 -0.50 18.08
N GLU A 38 -2.78 0.01 16.87
CA GLU A 38 -2.24 -0.56 15.64
C GLU A 38 -0.80 -0.10 15.40
N ASP A 39 0.11 -1.07 15.32
CA ASP A 39 1.50 -0.87 14.88
C ASP A 39 1.58 -0.82 13.34
N VAL A 40 0.91 0.16 12.75
CA VAL A 40 0.85 0.33 11.29
C VAL A 40 1.42 1.69 10.91
N ASP A 41 2.55 1.67 10.21
CA ASP A 41 3.17 2.87 9.65
C ASP A 41 2.49 3.25 8.31
N LEU A 42 1.56 4.21 8.40
CA LEU A 42 0.81 4.72 7.26
C LEU A 42 1.72 5.40 6.21
N ALA A 43 2.75 6.13 6.64
CA ALA A 43 3.68 6.79 5.74
C ALA A 43 4.53 5.77 4.98
N LYS A 44 4.96 4.70 5.65
CA LYS A 44 5.67 3.58 5.03
C LYS A 44 4.82 2.89 3.97
N ILE A 45 3.56 2.56 4.26
CA ILE A 45 2.66 1.92 3.28
C ILE A 45 2.46 2.82 2.06
N ILE A 46 2.21 4.12 2.26
CA ILE A 46 2.07 5.08 1.14
C ILE A 46 3.34 5.10 0.29
N ARG A 47 4.50 5.21 0.92
CA ARG A 47 5.79 5.24 0.22
C ARG A 47 6.05 3.95 -0.56
N GLU A 48 5.82 2.80 0.06
CA GLU A 48 5.94 1.51 -0.60
C GLU A 48 4.97 1.41 -1.78
N ASN A 49 3.75 1.93 -1.64
CA ASN A 49 2.79 1.87 -2.72
C ASN A 49 3.21 2.70 -3.94
N LEU A 50 3.61 3.95 -3.71
CA LEU A 50 4.06 4.84 -4.76
C LEU A 50 5.32 4.28 -5.45
N ASN A 51 6.27 3.73 -4.70
CA ASN A 51 7.47 3.10 -5.27
C ASN A 51 7.12 1.82 -6.07
N ARG A 52 6.20 0.99 -5.57
CA ARG A 52 5.65 -0.18 -6.27
C ARG A 52 4.76 0.18 -7.46
N SER A 53 4.56 1.45 -7.79
CA SER A 53 3.97 1.83 -9.09
C SER A 53 5.02 2.01 -10.18
N GLY A 54 6.29 2.16 -9.80
CA GLY A 54 7.37 2.54 -10.72
C GLY A 54 7.29 3.99 -11.24
N GLN A 55 6.37 4.81 -10.75
CA GLN A 55 6.24 6.22 -11.18
C GLN A 55 6.88 7.22 -10.22
N PHE A 56 7.30 6.80 -9.02
CA PHE A 56 7.80 7.69 -7.98
C PHE A 56 9.14 7.23 -7.41
N ASP A 57 9.99 8.19 -7.00
CA ASP A 57 11.10 7.98 -6.07
C ASP A 57 10.69 8.54 -4.71
N ALA A 58 9.81 7.81 -4.02
CA ALA A 58 9.27 8.20 -2.73
C ALA A 58 10.27 7.93 -1.60
N LYS A 59 10.67 8.98 -0.89
CA LYS A 59 11.56 8.94 0.27
C LYS A 59 10.82 9.34 1.56
N SER A 60 11.37 8.93 2.69
CA SER A 60 10.86 9.31 4.01
C SER A 60 11.73 10.40 4.62
N THR A 61 11.14 11.22 5.48
CA THR A 61 11.87 11.94 6.53
C THR A 61 11.83 11.12 7.81
N ASN A 62 12.74 11.42 8.75
CA ASN A 62 12.71 10.83 10.10
C ASN A 62 11.91 11.69 11.09
N GLN A 63 11.51 12.89 10.68
CA GLN A 63 10.86 13.88 11.51
C GLN A 63 9.52 14.28 10.91
N LEU A 64 8.56 14.58 11.79
CA LEU A 64 7.29 15.20 11.40
C LEU A 64 7.56 16.52 10.68
N THR A 65 6.79 16.78 9.63
CA THR A 65 6.78 18.09 8.99
C THR A 65 5.99 19.06 9.86
N THR A 66 6.66 20.06 10.40
CA THR A 66 6.05 21.16 11.14
C THR A 66 5.78 22.35 10.22
N SER A 67 4.91 23.26 10.66
CA SER A 67 4.73 24.56 10.02
C SER A 67 5.68 25.58 10.67
N PRO A 68 6.36 26.44 9.90
CA PRO A 68 6.37 26.49 8.43
C PRO A 68 7.19 25.36 7.80
N ILE A 69 6.81 24.94 6.59
CA ILE A 69 7.52 23.91 5.83
C ILE A 69 8.80 24.54 5.23
N ASP A 70 9.94 23.88 5.42
CA ASP A 70 11.21 24.27 4.80
C ASP A 70 11.28 23.82 3.32
N PHE A 71 10.61 24.58 2.44
CA PHE A 71 10.60 24.30 1.01
C PHE A 71 11.99 24.39 0.36
N ASP A 72 12.86 25.26 0.88
CA ASP A 72 14.22 25.43 0.36
C ASP A 72 15.06 24.17 0.56
N PHE A 73 14.90 23.48 1.70
CA PHE A 73 15.52 22.16 1.93
C PHE A 73 15.09 21.16 0.86
N TYR A 74 13.80 21.02 0.58
CA TYR A 74 13.30 20.04 -0.39
C TYR A 74 13.70 20.39 -1.83
N LEU A 75 13.70 21.68 -2.16
CA LEU A 75 14.13 22.17 -3.48
C LEU A 75 15.62 21.87 -3.73
N LYS A 76 16.50 22.13 -2.74
CA LYS A 76 17.93 21.79 -2.81
C LYS A 76 18.18 20.29 -2.97
N HIS A 77 17.31 19.45 -2.42
CA HIS A 77 17.38 17.99 -2.54
C HIS A 77 16.61 17.44 -3.74
N LYS A 78 16.22 18.30 -4.69
CA LYS A 78 15.53 17.95 -5.95
C LYS A 78 14.27 17.12 -5.70
N LYS A 79 13.42 17.60 -4.80
CA LYS A 79 12.10 17.02 -4.52
C LYS A 79 11.03 17.93 -5.11
N ASP A 80 10.07 17.33 -5.78
CA ASP A 80 9.01 18.07 -6.49
C ASP A 80 7.77 18.21 -5.62
N ALA A 81 7.50 17.23 -4.76
CA ALA A 81 6.39 17.29 -3.82
C ALA A 81 6.75 16.77 -2.42
N ILE A 82 6.03 17.28 -1.43
CA ILE A 82 6.01 16.77 -0.06
C ILE A 82 4.59 16.42 0.36
N VAL A 83 4.45 15.26 0.99
CA VAL A 83 3.22 14.77 1.59
C VAL A 83 3.46 14.56 3.07
N PHE A 84 2.54 15.06 3.89
CA PHE A 84 2.52 14.85 5.32
C PHE A 84 1.07 14.91 5.82
N GLY A 85 0.85 14.59 7.08
CA GLY A 85 -0.50 14.57 7.61
C GLY A 85 -0.55 14.26 9.08
N LYS A 86 -1.78 14.15 9.57
CA LYS A 86 -2.07 13.78 10.94
C LYS A 86 -3.28 12.86 11.00
N ILE A 87 -3.21 11.87 11.87
CA ILE A 87 -4.32 10.98 12.20
C ILE A 87 -4.80 11.35 13.59
N ARG A 88 -6.09 11.67 13.73
CA ARG A 88 -6.69 12.03 15.01
C ARG A 88 -7.81 11.08 15.36
N GLN A 89 -7.70 10.43 16.50
CA GLN A 89 -8.80 9.66 17.08
C GLN A 89 -9.90 10.62 17.54
N LYS A 90 -11.13 10.43 17.05
CA LYS A 90 -12.29 11.26 17.39
C LYS A 90 -13.21 10.59 18.40
N SER A 91 -13.34 9.27 18.33
CA SER A 91 -14.07 8.46 19.31
C SER A 91 -13.43 7.07 19.39
N SER A 92 -14.02 6.17 20.18
CA SER A 92 -13.53 4.79 20.33
C SER A 92 -13.41 4.03 19.02
N ASN A 93 -14.20 4.37 17.99
CA ASN A 93 -14.19 3.66 16.69
C ASN A 93 -14.05 4.58 15.47
N ILE A 94 -13.93 5.90 15.64
CA ILE A 94 -13.84 6.84 14.52
C ILE A 94 -12.53 7.62 14.60
N ASN A 95 -11.78 7.59 13.51
CA ASN A 95 -10.54 8.32 13.31
C ASN A 95 -10.66 9.24 12.10
N HIS A 96 -9.95 10.36 12.12
CA HIS A 96 -9.85 11.27 10.99
C HIS A 96 -8.39 11.36 10.52
N ALA A 97 -8.15 11.05 9.25
CA ALA A 97 -6.90 11.32 8.57
C ALA A 97 -6.98 12.69 7.89
N GLU A 98 -6.04 13.58 8.17
CA GLU A 98 -5.83 14.83 7.44
C GLU A 98 -4.53 14.71 6.66
N ILE A 99 -4.59 14.92 5.34
CA ILE A 99 -3.45 14.84 4.43
C ILE A 99 -3.21 16.20 3.78
N TYR A 100 -1.94 16.55 3.63
CA TYR A 100 -1.44 17.74 2.96
C TYR A 100 -0.47 17.31 1.87
N ILE A 101 -0.72 17.76 0.64
CA ILE A 101 0.17 17.56 -0.52
C ILE A 101 0.56 18.95 -1.00
N TYR A 102 1.86 19.23 -1.01
CA TYR A 102 2.40 20.50 -1.48
C TYR A 102 3.36 20.28 -2.63
N ASP A 103 3.28 21.20 -3.59
CA ASP A 103 4.28 21.39 -4.63
C ASP A 103 5.44 22.19 -4.04
N VAL A 104 6.66 21.66 -4.15
CA VAL A 104 7.85 22.24 -3.51
C VAL A 104 8.27 23.52 -4.21
N LEU A 105 8.14 23.59 -5.54
CA LEU A 105 8.60 24.71 -6.35
C LEU A 105 7.73 25.96 -6.15
N THR A 106 6.42 25.79 -6.24
CA THR A 106 5.43 26.85 -6.12
C THR A 106 5.02 27.13 -4.68
N GLN A 107 5.36 26.23 -3.75
CA GLN A 107 5.01 26.28 -2.33
C GLN A 107 3.49 26.28 -2.09
N LYS A 108 2.71 25.83 -3.07
CA LYS A 108 1.25 25.81 -3.02
C LYS A 108 0.72 24.44 -2.61
N PRO A 109 -0.40 24.40 -1.88
CA PRO A 109 -1.09 23.14 -1.64
C PRO A 109 -1.70 22.64 -2.96
N LEU A 110 -1.32 21.42 -3.35
CA LEU A 110 -1.97 20.68 -4.44
C LEU A 110 -3.25 20.00 -3.95
N TYR A 111 -3.24 19.56 -2.69
CA TYR A 111 -4.37 18.84 -2.11
C TYR A 111 -4.37 18.93 -0.59
N VAL A 112 -5.55 19.19 -0.02
CA VAL A 112 -5.79 19.09 1.42
C VAL A 112 -7.14 18.42 1.62
N LYS A 113 -7.16 17.30 2.36
CA LYS A 113 -8.42 16.60 2.65
C LYS A 113 -8.41 15.94 4.01
N LYS A 114 -9.61 15.81 4.54
CA LYS A 114 -9.94 15.03 5.72
C LYS A 114 -10.77 13.81 5.33
N LEU A 115 -10.38 12.64 5.81
CA LEU A 115 -11.06 11.37 5.60
C LEU A 115 -11.39 10.74 6.95
N ALA A 116 -12.64 10.34 7.15
CA ALA A 116 -13.03 9.55 8.30
C ALA A 116 -12.89 8.05 8.01
N PHE A 117 -12.40 7.30 8.98
CA PHE A 117 -12.26 5.85 8.90
C PHE A 117 -12.43 5.21 10.28
N THR A 118 -12.77 3.92 10.31
CA THR A 118 -12.95 3.18 11.56
C THR A 118 -11.63 2.67 12.11
N ASN A 119 -11.60 2.23 13.36
CA ASN A 119 -10.46 1.44 13.84
C ASN A 119 -10.31 0.15 13.01
N GLY A 120 -9.10 -0.38 12.91
CA GLY A 120 -8.75 -1.53 12.09
C GLY A 120 -8.61 -1.22 10.59
N ALA A 121 -8.90 0.02 10.17
CA ALA A 121 -8.88 0.41 8.76
C ALA A 121 -7.68 1.30 8.39
N LEU A 122 -6.64 1.38 9.23
CA LEU A 122 -5.49 2.27 8.98
C LEU A 122 -4.77 1.90 7.67
N ARG A 123 -4.54 0.61 7.45
CA ARG A 123 -3.92 0.09 6.23
C ARG A 123 -4.75 0.39 4.98
N ARG A 124 -6.06 0.12 5.01
CA ARG A 124 -6.98 0.46 3.91
C ARG A 124 -6.98 1.97 3.64
N THR A 125 -6.90 2.76 4.70
CA THR A 125 -6.79 4.22 4.60
C THR A 125 -5.48 4.63 3.93
N ALA A 126 -4.35 3.98 4.24
CA ALA A 126 -3.08 4.23 3.58
C ALA A 126 -3.13 3.94 2.07
N HIS A 127 -3.77 2.84 1.66
CA HIS A 127 -4.01 2.52 0.24
C HIS A 127 -4.88 3.60 -0.43
N ALA A 128 -6.00 3.98 0.18
CA ALA A 128 -6.89 5.01 -0.35
C ALA A 128 -6.19 6.39 -0.47
N LEU A 129 -5.35 6.75 0.51
CA LEU A 129 -4.54 7.96 0.45
C LEU A 129 -3.46 7.88 -0.64
N SER A 130 -2.90 6.69 -0.89
CA SER A 130 -1.96 6.47 -2.00
C SER A 130 -2.64 6.76 -3.34
N ASP A 131 -3.89 6.31 -3.53
CA ASP A 131 -4.65 6.57 -4.76
C ASP A 131 -4.92 8.07 -4.94
N VAL A 132 -5.19 8.77 -3.84
CA VAL A 132 -5.37 10.23 -3.82
C VAL A 132 -4.08 10.96 -4.21
N ILE A 133 -2.93 10.58 -3.65
CA ILE A 133 -1.63 11.18 -3.97
C ILE A 133 -1.29 10.94 -5.45
N TYR A 134 -1.49 9.71 -5.92
CA TYR A 134 -1.24 9.32 -7.30
C TYR A 134 -2.07 10.14 -8.28
N TYR A 135 -3.37 10.32 -7.99
CA TYR A 135 -4.24 11.16 -8.80
C TYR A 135 -3.88 12.64 -8.74
N ALA A 136 -3.57 13.17 -7.55
CA ALA A 136 -3.23 14.58 -7.38
C ALA A 136 -1.95 14.98 -8.14
N LEU A 137 -0.99 14.05 -8.29
CA LEU A 137 0.30 14.32 -8.92
C LEU A 137 0.36 13.92 -10.39
N LEU A 138 -0.31 12.83 -10.79
CA LEU A 138 -0.23 12.29 -12.15
C LEU A 138 -1.51 12.45 -12.97
N GLY A 139 -2.63 12.85 -12.35
CA GLY A 139 -3.94 12.96 -13.02
C GLY A 139 -4.57 11.61 -13.41
N GLN A 140 -3.98 10.50 -12.97
CA GLN A 140 -4.44 9.14 -13.28
C GLN A 140 -4.98 8.46 -12.01
N LYS A 141 -5.94 7.54 -12.15
CA LYS A 141 -6.44 6.80 -10.99
C LYS A 141 -5.41 5.75 -10.56
N GLY A 142 -5.07 5.75 -9.27
CA GLY A 142 -4.30 4.66 -8.66
C GLY A 142 -5.15 3.39 -8.50
N SER A 143 -4.47 2.26 -8.28
CA SER A 143 -5.07 0.95 -8.01
C SER A 143 -4.55 0.33 -6.71
N PHE A 144 -4.16 1.14 -5.73
CA PHE A 144 -3.54 0.63 -4.50
C PHE A 144 -4.56 0.06 -3.53
N ASN A 145 -5.85 0.42 -3.67
CA ASN A 145 -6.92 -0.15 -2.85
C ASN A 145 -7.63 -1.35 -3.51
N THR A 146 -7.00 -2.01 -4.49
CA THR A 146 -7.53 -3.22 -5.13
C THR A 146 -7.09 -4.50 -4.40
N LYS A 147 -7.63 -5.63 -4.84
CA LYS A 147 -7.27 -6.96 -4.34
C LYS A 147 -6.67 -7.81 -5.45
N LEU A 148 -5.82 -8.77 -5.08
CA LEU A 148 -5.31 -9.81 -5.96
C LEU A 148 -5.99 -11.12 -5.65
N SER A 149 -6.16 -11.97 -6.66
CA SER A 149 -6.48 -13.38 -6.49
C SER A 149 -5.41 -14.23 -7.17
N PHE A 150 -4.90 -15.24 -6.48
CA PHE A 150 -3.90 -16.15 -7.03
C PHE A 150 -4.05 -17.54 -6.42
N VAL A 151 -3.47 -18.53 -7.10
CA VAL A 151 -3.47 -19.91 -6.65
C VAL A 151 -2.06 -20.26 -6.17
N THR A 152 -1.95 -20.80 -4.96
CA THR A 152 -0.70 -21.39 -4.44
C THR A 152 -0.81 -22.90 -4.39
N VAL A 153 0.32 -23.57 -4.60
CA VAL A 153 0.42 -25.03 -4.55
C VAL A 153 1.48 -25.40 -3.52
N SER A 154 1.13 -26.24 -2.56
CA SER A 154 2.09 -26.77 -1.58
C SER A 154 2.03 -28.29 -1.55
N ASN A 155 3.17 -28.95 -1.34
CA ASN A 155 3.20 -30.39 -1.12
C ASN A 155 2.75 -30.72 0.31
N SER A 156 1.93 -31.76 0.46
CA SER A 156 1.61 -32.35 1.76
C SER A 156 2.78 -33.22 2.21
N ASN A 157 3.30 -32.94 3.41
CA ASN A 157 4.56 -33.50 3.95
C ASN A 157 4.69 -35.03 3.95
N ASN A 158 3.60 -35.79 3.76
CA ASN A 158 3.60 -37.23 3.93
C ASN A 158 3.32 -38.08 2.67
N ASN A 159 2.78 -37.54 1.57
CA ASN A 159 2.21 -38.40 0.50
C ASN A 159 2.30 -37.87 -0.95
N ASP A 160 3.19 -36.90 -1.25
CA ASP A 160 3.31 -36.28 -2.59
C ASP A 160 1.99 -35.67 -3.14
N LYS A 161 0.97 -35.54 -2.27
CA LYS A 161 -0.31 -34.92 -2.58
C LYS A 161 -0.13 -33.40 -2.61
N ARG A 162 -0.50 -32.78 -3.71
CA ARG A 162 -0.53 -31.33 -3.86
C ARG A 162 -1.79 -30.76 -3.23
N ILE A 163 -1.64 -29.63 -2.56
CA ILE A 163 -2.76 -28.86 -2.01
C ILE A 163 -2.77 -27.54 -2.74
N TYR A 164 -3.86 -27.29 -3.47
CA TYR A 164 -4.13 -26.05 -4.18
C TYR A 164 -4.93 -25.13 -3.28
N ARG A 165 -4.57 -23.85 -3.24
CA ARG A 165 -5.30 -22.83 -2.48
C ARG A 165 -5.58 -21.62 -3.34
N LEU A 166 -6.85 -21.25 -3.46
CA LEU A 166 -7.23 -19.94 -3.99
C LEU A 166 -7.14 -18.93 -2.85
N ILE A 167 -6.26 -17.93 -3.03
CA ILE A 167 -5.99 -16.89 -2.05
C ILE A 167 -6.42 -15.54 -2.62
N ILE A 168 -7.03 -14.71 -1.77
CA ILE A 168 -7.24 -13.28 -2.01
C ILE A 168 -6.31 -12.50 -1.09
N SER A 169 -5.62 -11.50 -1.62
CA SER A 169 -4.81 -10.55 -0.84
C SER A 169 -5.15 -9.11 -1.20
N ASP A 170 -4.64 -8.16 -0.43
CA ASP A 170 -4.52 -6.78 -0.88
C ASP A 170 -3.48 -6.68 -2.00
N TRP A 171 -3.47 -5.55 -2.72
CA TRP A 171 -2.67 -5.37 -3.94
C TRP A 171 -1.16 -5.61 -3.77
N ASP A 172 -0.64 -5.45 -2.55
CA ASP A 172 0.77 -5.61 -2.21
C ASP A 172 1.10 -6.96 -1.56
N GLY A 173 0.17 -7.91 -1.63
CA GLY A 173 0.33 -9.28 -1.15
C GLY A 173 -0.01 -9.48 0.33
N MET A 174 -0.39 -8.43 1.06
CA MET A 174 -0.74 -8.53 2.47
C MET A 174 -2.20 -8.93 2.68
N ASN A 175 -2.56 -9.27 3.93
CA ASN A 175 -3.91 -9.68 4.32
C ASN A 175 -4.43 -10.86 3.48
N GLU A 176 -3.58 -11.87 3.27
CA GLU A 176 -3.94 -13.09 2.55
C GLU A 176 -5.09 -13.84 3.24
N GLN A 177 -6.06 -14.25 2.45
CA GLN A 177 -7.22 -15.04 2.88
C GLN A 177 -7.37 -16.23 1.95
N ILE A 178 -7.33 -17.44 2.50
CA ILE A 178 -7.62 -18.67 1.76
C ILE A 178 -9.13 -18.77 1.59
N ILE A 179 -9.60 -18.69 0.35
CA ILE A 179 -11.02 -18.81 0.01
C ILE A 179 -11.40 -20.26 -0.21
N ILE A 180 -10.51 -21.01 -0.87
CA ILE A 180 -10.72 -22.40 -1.23
C ILE A 180 -9.41 -23.15 -1.00
N LYS A 181 -9.53 -24.39 -0.52
CA LYS A 181 -8.43 -25.33 -0.38
C LYS A 181 -8.90 -26.68 -0.88
N ASP A 182 -8.17 -27.23 -1.83
CA ASP A 182 -8.53 -28.47 -2.51
C ASP A 182 -7.28 -29.34 -2.78
N ASP A 183 -7.47 -30.64 -2.96
CA ASP A 183 -6.46 -31.55 -3.49
C ASP A 183 -6.49 -31.65 -5.02
N ASP A 184 -7.58 -31.20 -5.67
CA ASP A 184 -7.67 -31.02 -7.11
C ASP A 184 -7.18 -29.63 -7.59
N PRO A 185 -6.68 -29.51 -8.85
CA PRO A 185 -6.15 -28.26 -9.37
C PRO A 185 -7.18 -27.13 -9.48
N ILE A 186 -6.89 -25.97 -8.87
CA ILE A 186 -7.68 -24.76 -9.06
C ILE A 186 -7.08 -23.92 -10.19
N LEU A 187 -7.89 -23.59 -11.20
CA LEU A 187 -7.43 -22.88 -12.41
C LEU A 187 -8.25 -21.61 -12.69
N SER A 188 -7.57 -20.66 -13.32
CA SER A 188 -8.13 -19.45 -13.94
C SER A 188 -9.15 -18.68 -13.08
N PRO A 189 -8.78 -18.21 -11.87
CA PRO A 189 -9.66 -17.37 -11.08
C PRO A 189 -9.98 -16.05 -11.83
N ALA A 190 -11.26 -15.71 -11.91
CA ALA A 190 -11.74 -14.49 -12.58
C ALA A 190 -12.71 -13.72 -11.68
N TRP A 191 -12.46 -12.43 -11.49
CA TRP A 191 -13.31 -11.55 -10.69
C TRP A 191 -14.55 -11.11 -11.46
N SER A 192 -15.69 -11.03 -10.78
CA SER A 192 -16.83 -10.25 -11.26
C SER A 192 -16.47 -8.76 -11.31
N SER A 193 -17.12 -8.00 -12.20
CA SER A 193 -16.87 -6.56 -12.37
C SER A 193 -17.13 -5.73 -11.11
N ASP A 194 -18.00 -6.22 -10.22
CA ASP A 194 -18.30 -5.61 -8.92
C ASP A 194 -17.34 -6.07 -7.79
N GLN A 195 -16.38 -6.94 -8.09
CA GLN A 195 -15.37 -7.49 -7.17
C GLN A 195 -15.96 -8.28 -5.99
N ARG A 196 -17.20 -8.74 -6.10
CA ARG A 196 -17.88 -9.50 -5.01
C ARG A 196 -17.81 -11.00 -5.17
N LYS A 197 -17.46 -11.50 -6.37
CA LYS A 197 -17.44 -12.92 -6.69
C LYS A 197 -16.17 -13.26 -7.47
N ILE A 198 -15.72 -14.50 -7.28
CA ILE A 198 -14.66 -15.11 -8.09
C ILE A 198 -15.23 -16.38 -8.71
N ALA A 199 -15.12 -16.49 -10.03
CA ALA A 199 -15.31 -17.74 -10.74
C ALA A 199 -13.97 -18.47 -10.83
N TYR A 200 -13.97 -19.79 -10.71
CA TYR A 200 -12.79 -20.64 -10.83
C TYR A 200 -13.18 -21.98 -11.45
N VAL A 201 -12.19 -22.72 -11.93
CA VAL A 201 -12.32 -24.11 -12.35
C VAL A 201 -11.61 -24.99 -11.32
N SER A 202 -12.25 -26.10 -10.96
CA SER A 202 -11.70 -27.19 -10.13
C SER A 202 -11.94 -28.51 -10.84
#